data_AF-A0A183KWH7-F1
#
_entry.id   AF-A0A183KWH7-F1
#
_cell.length_a   1.000
_cell.length_b   1.000
_cell.length_c   1.000
_cell.angle_alpha   90.00
_cell.angle_beta   90.00
_cell.angle_gamma   90.00
#
_symmetry.space_group_name_H-M   'P 1'
#
loop_
_entity.id
_entity.type
_entity.pdbx_description
1 polymer ?
#
loop_
_entity_poly.entity_id
_entity_poly.type
_entity_poly.pdbx_seq_one_letter_code
_entity_poly.pdbx_strand_id
1 'polypeptide(L)'
;MTVCLVDQIDRLNILARRFFHELSQKGNSLYNVVPDIISRLSDPNIGVSEEHFRSIMEFLIPLIVKERLCETLVEKLCARFRTTTLERQWRDLAFCLNAMPFSDRMMRVLYENLPAFADKLCVQEVYAAFDSIISNVKKLIKPDNMARLEEFETKVKEFHEKGVADEAAVRRAEIAAKTAKQRSRHNRASHNSNVTVNNNEVTRKNLRRTATTRATIQASDEDEENDNEIGKILPVREKNTRTTRARTRIVFSSDDEDNE
;
A
#
# COMPACT_ATOMS: atom_id res chain seq x y z
N MET A 1 20.12 0.30 14.52
CA MET A 1 21.13 1.34 14.22
C MET A 1 20.49 2.64 13.75
N THR A 2 19.63 2.66 12.73
CA THR A 2 18.94 3.90 12.29
C THR A 2 18.03 4.51 13.36
N VAL A 3 17.28 3.68 14.08
CA VAL A 3 16.42 4.12 15.19
C VAL A 3 17.23 4.81 16.31
N CYS A 4 18.53 4.49 16.44
CA CYS A 4 19.39 5.11 17.45
C CYS A 4 19.61 6.62 17.20
N LEU A 5 19.26 7.15 16.02
CA LEU A 5 19.33 8.58 15.70
C LEU A 5 18.27 9.44 16.43
N VAL A 6 17.25 8.80 17.01
CA VAL A 6 16.21 9.45 17.83
C VAL A 6 16.16 8.85 19.24
N ASP A 7 17.21 8.13 19.63
CA ASP A 7 17.30 7.52 20.96
C ASP A 7 17.35 8.59 22.05
N GLN A 8 16.73 8.29 23.19
CA GLN A 8 16.76 9.16 24.38
C GLN A 8 18.16 9.18 25.02
N ILE A 9 18.97 8.15 24.78
CA ILE A 9 20.35 8.10 25.28
C ILE A 9 21.25 8.91 24.33
N ASP A 10 21.61 10.12 24.74
CA ASP A 10 22.44 11.06 23.96
C ASP A 10 23.72 10.42 23.39
N ARG A 11 24.37 9.56 24.17
CA ARG A 11 25.59 8.87 23.73
C ARG A 11 25.34 7.96 22.53
N LEU A 12 24.21 7.25 22.49
CA LEU A 12 23.83 6.42 21.35
C LEU A 12 23.46 7.28 20.14
N ASN A 13 22.76 8.39 20.38
CA ASN A 13 22.41 9.36 19.36
C ASN A 13 23.64 9.91 18.64
N ILE A 14 24.62 10.42 19.40
CA ILE A 14 25.87 10.99 18.88
C ILE A 14 26.67 9.93 18.11
N LEU A 15 26.77 8.72 18.66
CA LEU A 15 27.50 7.63 18.01
C LEU A 15 26.85 7.23 16.69
N ALA A 16 25.52 7.15 16.64
CA ALA A 16 24.78 6.85 15.43
C ALA A 16 24.96 7.95 14.37
N ARG A 17 24.85 9.23 14.76
CA ARG A 17 25.08 10.36 13.84
C ARG A 17 26.48 10.32 13.25
N ARG A 18 27.50 10.10 14.10
CA ARG A 18 28.89 9.97 13.65
C ARG A 18 29.07 8.80 12.68
N PHE A 19 28.49 7.64 12.99
CA PHE A 19 28.55 6.47 12.11
C PHE A 19 27.99 6.76 10.72
N PHE A 20 26.82 7.42 10.62
CA PHE A 20 26.22 7.74 9.31
C PHE A 20 26.99 8.83 8.56
N HIS A 21 27.59 9.79 9.26
CA HIS A 21 28.53 10.74 8.65
C HIS A 21 29.77 10.03 8.06
N GLU A 22 30.36 9.10 8.79
CA GLU A 22 31.50 8.33 8.28
C GLU A 22 31.08 7.38 7.14
N LEU A 23 29.86 6.84 7.20
CA LEU A 23 29.31 5.97 6.14
C LEU A 23 29.03 6.74 4.84
N SER A 24 28.59 8.00 4.92
CA SER A 24 28.34 8.82 3.73
C SER A 24 29.63 9.19 2.99
N GLN A 25 30.76 9.26 3.70
CA GLN A 25 32.08 9.48 3.13
C GLN A 25 32.66 8.21 2.46
N LYS A 26 32.18 7.02 2.84
CA LYS A 26 32.62 5.75 2.27
C LYS A 26 31.90 5.43 0.95
N GLY A 27 32.34 6.09 -0.12
CA GLY A 27 31.87 5.81 -1.47
C GLY A 27 30.38 6.14 -1.65
N ASN A 28 29.58 5.18 -2.11
CA ASN A 28 28.13 5.32 -2.28
C ASN A 28 27.35 4.45 -1.26
N SER A 29 28.00 4.05 -0.16
CA SER A 29 27.45 3.07 0.79
C SER A 29 26.13 3.52 1.42
N LEU A 30 26.03 4.80 1.81
CA LEU A 30 24.80 5.34 2.38
C LEU A 30 23.63 5.27 1.38
N TYR A 31 23.85 5.71 0.14
CA TYR A 31 22.83 5.67 -0.91
C TYR A 31 22.28 4.25 -1.16
N ASN A 32 23.14 3.24 -1.09
CA ASN A 32 22.73 1.85 -1.32
C ASN A 32 21.78 1.32 -0.23
N VAL A 33 21.91 1.80 1.01
CA VAL A 33 21.09 1.34 2.14
C VAL A 33 19.86 2.21 2.40
N VAL A 34 19.84 3.46 1.93
CA VAL A 34 18.74 4.41 2.19
C VAL A 34 17.38 3.89 1.70
N PRO A 35 17.22 3.31 0.49
CA PRO A 35 15.94 2.72 0.08
C PRO A 35 15.41 1.67 1.07
N ASP A 36 16.29 0.81 1.59
CA ASP A 36 15.92 -0.23 2.56
C ASP A 36 15.65 0.35 3.95
N ILE A 37 16.29 1.46 4.32
CA ILE A 37 16.00 2.20 5.55
C ILE A 37 14.59 2.78 5.46
N ILE A 38 14.27 3.48 4.36
CA ILE A 38 12.93 4.04 4.12
C ILE A 38 11.88 2.93 4.17
N SER A 39 12.16 1.80 3.51
CA SER A 39 11.29 0.62 3.49
C SER A 39 10.90 0.14 4.88
N ARG A 40 11.90 -0.01 5.74
CA ARG A 40 11.74 -0.57 7.08
C ARG A 40 11.08 0.44 8.01
N LEU A 41 11.53 1.69 7.99
CA LEU A 41 11.02 2.68 8.93
C LEU A 41 9.59 3.14 8.59
N SER A 42 9.14 2.97 7.34
CA SER A 42 7.76 3.25 6.91
C SER A 42 6.80 2.06 7.10
N ASP A 43 7.30 0.89 7.52
CA ASP A 43 6.45 -0.26 7.85
C ASP A 43 5.77 -0.03 9.21
N PRO A 44 4.43 0.01 9.28
CA PRO A 44 3.70 0.16 10.55
C PRO A 44 4.07 -0.89 11.60
N ASN A 45 4.47 -2.09 11.17
CA ASN A 45 4.81 -3.19 12.09
C ASN A 45 6.10 -2.95 12.87
N ILE A 46 6.96 -2.06 12.39
CA ILE A 46 8.25 -1.75 13.04
C ILE A 46 8.06 -0.79 14.23
N GLY A 47 6.90 -0.13 14.33
CA GLY A 47 6.52 0.67 15.50
C GLY A 47 7.22 2.04 15.60
N VAL A 48 7.78 2.54 14.51
CA VAL A 48 8.41 3.88 14.46
C VAL A 48 7.35 4.94 14.14
N SER A 49 7.25 5.97 14.99
CA SER A 49 6.35 7.10 14.76
C SER A 49 6.75 7.92 13.52
N GLU A 50 5.78 8.62 12.94
CA GLU A 50 6.02 9.52 11.78
C GLU A 50 7.06 10.59 12.11
N GLU A 51 7.00 11.16 13.31
CA GLU A 51 7.94 12.19 13.77
C GLU A 51 9.37 11.65 13.81
N HIS A 52 9.58 10.46 14.40
CA HIS A 52 10.90 9.84 14.43
C HIS A 52 11.41 9.47 13.04
N PHE A 53 10.54 8.98 12.16
CA PHE A 53 10.88 8.73 10.75
C PHE A 53 11.36 10.02 10.08
N ARG A 54 10.61 11.11 10.23
CA ARG A 54 10.93 12.42 9.63
C ARG A 54 12.27 12.94 10.14
N SER A 55 12.51 12.91 11.46
CA SER A 55 13.79 13.33 12.05
C SER A 55 14.99 12.50 11.57
N ILE A 56 14.80 11.18 11.37
CA ILE A 56 15.85 10.32 10.81
C ILE A 56 16.15 10.71 9.36
N MET A 57 15.12 10.87 8.54
CA MET A 57 15.28 11.15 7.10
C MET A 57 15.81 12.56 6.83
N GLU A 58 15.42 13.56 7.62
CA GLU A 58 15.99 14.92 7.60
C GLU A 58 17.50 14.92 7.86
N PHE A 59 18.00 13.99 8.66
CA PHE A 59 19.42 13.82 8.89
C PHE A 59 20.10 13.04 7.76
N LEU A 60 19.49 11.96 7.27
CA LEU A 60 20.14 11.05 6.30
C LEU A 60 20.18 11.61 4.87
N ILE A 61 19.11 12.26 4.40
CA ILE A 61 19.00 12.71 3.01
C ILE A 61 20.09 13.73 2.64
N PRO A 62 20.35 14.77 3.46
CA PRO A 62 21.39 15.76 3.14
C PRO A 62 22.81 15.19 3.07
N LEU A 63 23.06 14.02 3.67
CA LEU A 63 24.35 13.34 3.58
C LEU A 63 24.61 12.75 2.18
N ILE A 64 23.59 12.64 1.33
CA ILE A 64 23.72 12.21 -0.06
C ILE A 64 24.01 13.44 -0.93
N VAL A 65 25.28 13.83 -1.00
CA VAL A 65 25.68 15.09 -1.66
C VAL A 65 25.67 15.00 -3.20
N LYS A 66 25.89 13.81 -3.77
CA LYS A 66 26.03 13.65 -5.22
C LYS A 66 24.68 13.74 -5.92
N GLU A 67 24.49 14.77 -6.75
CA GLU A 67 23.24 15.03 -7.51
C GLU A 67 22.75 13.79 -8.27
N ARG A 68 23.64 13.08 -8.98
CA ARG A 68 23.28 11.86 -9.72
C ARG A 68 22.68 10.77 -8.84
N LEU A 69 23.16 10.63 -7.59
CA LEU A 69 22.59 9.65 -6.66
C LEU A 69 21.21 10.10 -6.16
N CYS A 70 21.03 11.40 -5.95
CA CYS A 70 19.74 11.97 -5.60
C CYS A 70 18.70 11.76 -6.70
N GLU A 71 19.08 11.97 -7.96
CA GLU A 71 18.25 11.69 -9.14
C GLU A 71 17.79 10.23 -9.20
N THR A 72 18.73 9.27 -9.08
CA THR A 72 18.38 7.84 -9.06
C THR A 72 17.55 7.47 -7.82
N LEU A 73 17.77 8.15 -6.67
CA LEU A 73 16.95 7.92 -5.48
C LEU A 73 15.50 8.37 -5.73
N VAL A 74 15.28 9.53 -6.36
CA VAL A 74 13.93 10.00 -6.73
C VAL A 74 13.23 8.97 -7.61
N GLU A 75 13.90 8.47 -8.65
CA GLU A 75 13.35 7.44 -9.53
C GLU A 75 12.94 6.17 -8.76
N LYS A 76 13.80 5.70 -7.84
CA LYS A 76 13.51 4.53 -6.99
C LYS A 76 12.32 4.78 -6.06
N LEU A 77 12.18 5.98 -5.49
CA LEU A 77 11.03 6.32 -4.64
C LEU A 77 9.74 6.37 -5.47
N CYS A 78 9.79 6.97 -6.65
CA CYS A 78 8.66 6.96 -7.60
C CYS A 78 8.25 5.53 -7.97
N ALA A 79 9.20 4.64 -8.29
CA ALA A 79 8.90 3.23 -8.56
C ALA A 79 8.24 2.54 -7.36
N ARG A 80 8.66 2.89 -6.15
CA ARG A 80 8.13 2.32 -4.89
C ARG A 80 6.70 2.78 -4.57
N PHE A 81 6.27 3.96 -5.00
CA PHE A 81 4.86 4.36 -4.90
C PHE A 81 3.92 3.37 -5.61
N ARG A 82 4.38 2.69 -6.67
CA ARG A 82 3.57 1.72 -7.41
C ARG A 82 3.29 0.43 -6.63
N THR A 83 4.21 0.03 -5.75
CA THR A 83 4.12 -1.25 -5.03
C THR A 83 3.61 -1.11 -3.60
N THR A 84 3.57 0.11 -3.07
CA THR A 84 3.10 0.39 -1.71
C THR A 84 1.59 0.64 -1.70
N THR A 85 0.88 0.00 -0.79
CA THR A 85 -0.59 0.09 -0.66
C THR A 85 -1.04 0.80 0.60
N LEU A 86 -0.11 1.13 1.50
CA LEU A 86 -0.41 1.72 2.79
C LEU A 86 -0.27 3.25 2.75
N GLU A 87 -1.29 3.95 3.22
CA GLU A 87 -1.32 5.42 3.28
C GLU A 87 -0.14 6.01 4.07
N ARG A 88 0.24 5.37 5.18
CA ARG A 88 1.43 5.74 5.96
C ARG A 88 2.70 5.75 5.11
N GLN A 89 2.89 4.72 4.28
CA GLN A 89 4.06 4.63 3.42
C GLN A 89 4.05 5.72 2.35
N TRP A 90 2.89 6.05 1.78
CA TRP A 90 2.78 7.14 0.81
C TRP A 90 3.17 8.49 1.43
N ARG A 91 2.72 8.77 2.64
CA ARG A 91 3.09 9.99 3.38
C ARG A 91 4.59 10.06 3.67
N ASP A 92 5.19 8.96 4.13
CA ASP A 92 6.62 8.87 4.41
C ASP A 92 7.48 9.00 3.14
N LEU A 93 7.06 8.39 2.02
CA LEU A 93 7.73 8.52 0.73
C LEU A 93 7.64 9.96 0.19
N ALA A 94 6.47 10.60 0.31
CA ALA A 94 6.27 11.98 -0.13
C ALA A 94 7.11 12.95 0.70
N PHE A 95 7.23 12.71 2.01
CA PHE A 95 8.13 13.45 2.88
C PHE A 95 9.59 13.30 2.44
N CYS A 96 10.04 12.07 2.15
CA CYS A 96 11.40 11.84 1.67
C CYS A 96 11.68 12.59 0.37
N LEU A 97 10.73 12.62 -0.57
CA LEU A 97 10.86 13.42 -1.79
C LEU A 97 11.03 14.91 -1.45
N ASN A 98 10.18 15.46 -0.58
CA ASN A 98 10.24 16.88 -0.21
C ASN A 98 11.55 17.31 0.48
N ALA A 99 12.20 16.39 1.19
CA ALA A 99 13.50 16.64 1.81
C ALA A 99 14.70 16.64 0.82
N MET A 100 14.48 16.25 -0.44
CA MET A 100 15.56 16.20 -1.44
C MET A 100 15.88 17.60 -2.00
N PRO A 101 17.16 17.92 -2.25
CA PRO A 101 17.54 19.15 -2.93
C PRO A 101 17.27 19.02 -4.44
N PHE A 102 16.05 19.35 -4.88
CA PHE A 102 15.64 19.20 -6.28
C PHE A 102 16.48 20.07 -7.23
N SER A 103 17.00 19.43 -8.28
CA SER A 103 17.55 20.08 -9.47
C SER A 103 16.60 19.96 -10.66
N ASP A 104 16.87 20.71 -11.73
CA ASP A 104 16.11 20.62 -13.00
C ASP A 104 16.00 19.18 -13.52
N ARG A 105 17.05 18.36 -13.33
CA ARG A 105 17.06 16.95 -13.76
C ARG A 105 16.14 16.09 -12.92
N MET A 106 16.19 16.24 -11.60
CA MET A 106 15.33 15.50 -10.67
C MET A 106 13.85 15.82 -10.89
N MET A 107 13.54 17.07 -11.25
CA MET A 107 12.17 17.47 -11.59
C MET A 107 11.67 16.83 -12.88
N ARG A 108 12.52 16.61 -13.88
CA ARG A 108 12.16 15.86 -15.09
C ARG A 108 11.82 14.41 -14.75
N VAL A 109 12.64 13.76 -13.93
CA VAL A 109 12.38 12.39 -13.47
C VAL A 109 11.06 12.30 -12.71
N LEU A 110 10.76 13.28 -11.86
CA LEU A 110 9.49 13.34 -11.13
C LEU A 110 8.29 13.49 -12.07
N TYR A 111 8.41 14.35 -13.08
CA TYR A 111 7.38 14.58 -14.10
C TYR A 111 7.10 13.33 -14.94
N GLU A 112 8.14 12.65 -15.41
CA GLU A 112 8.03 11.42 -16.21
C GLU A 112 7.37 10.28 -15.43
N ASN A 113 7.57 10.27 -14.11
CA ASN A 113 7.01 9.26 -13.21
C ASN A 113 5.69 9.68 -12.55
N LEU A 114 5.06 10.77 -13.00
CA LEU A 114 3.76 11.23 -12.46
C LEU A 114 2.71 10.11 -12.32
N PRO A 115 2.52 9.21 -13.31
CA PRO A 115 1.53 8.12 -13.19
C PRO A 115 1.79 7.16 -12.02
N ALA A 116 3.01 7.12 -11.49
CA ALA A 116 3.37 6.20 -10.40
C ALA A 116 2.74 6.56 -9.05
N PHE A 117 2.40 7.84 -8.85
CA PHE A 117 1.88 8.36 -7.59
C PHE A 117 0.58 9.18 -7.77
N ALA A 118 0.08 9.31 -9.01
CA ALA A 118 -1.11 10.11 -9.33
C ALA A 118 -2.34 9.72 -8.50
N ASP A 119 -2.56 8.42 -8.32
CA ASP A 119 -3.69 7.88 -7.55
C ASP A 119 -3.53 8.06 -6.03
N LYS A 120 -2.33 8.41 -5.56
CA LYS A 120 -2.02 8.67 -4.14
C LYS A 120 -2.14 10.14 -3.77
N LEU A 121 -2.27 11.03 -4.76
CA LEU A 121 -2.44 12.46 -4.54
C LEU A 121 -3.77 12.81 -3.88
N CYS A 122 -4.73 11.88 -3.76
CA CYS A 122 -5.96 12.10 -2.98
C CYS A 122 -5.69 12.37 -1.49
N VAL A 123 -4.54 11.92 -0.97
CA VAL A 123 -4.13 12.13 0.42
C VAL A 123 -3.57 13.54 0.59
N GLN A 124 -4.18 14.32 1.50
CA GLN A 124 -3.83 15.73 1.70
C GLN A 124 -2.35 15.95 2.04
N GLU A 125 -1.76 15.11 2.89
CA GLU A 125 -0.35 15.24 3.28
C GLU A 125 0.61 14.95 2.12
N VAL A 126 0.25 14.00 1.25
CA VAL A 126 1.04 13.68 0.04
C VAL A 126 0.98 14.87 -0.91
N TYR A 127 -0.22 15.38 -1.19
CA TYR A 127 -0.40 16.58 -2.02
C TYR A 127 0.37 17.79 -1.47
N ALA A 128 0.29 18.06 -0.17
CA ALA A 128 1.00 19.17 0.47
C ALA A 128 2.53 19.05 0.33
N ALA A 129 3.08 17.83 0.36
CA ALA A 129 4.49 17.60 0.11
C ALA A 129 4.87 17.93 -1.34
N PHE A 130 4.07 17.53 -2.32
CA PHE A 130 4.30 17.89 -3.73
C PHE A 130 4.15 19.40 -3.99
N ASP A 131 3.18 20.05 -3.37
CA ASP A 131 2.99 21.51 -3.45
C ASP A 131 4.19 22.26 -2.85
N SER A 132 4.74 21.75 -1.74
CA SER A 132 5.97 22.27 -1.13
C SER A 132 7.19 22.10 -2.05
N ILE A 133 7.33 20.94 -2.71
CA ILE A 133 8.39 20.70 -3.69
C ILE A 133 8.30 21.71 -4.83
N ILE A 134 7.11 21.86 -5.42
CA ILE A 134 6.86 22.79 -6.53
C ILE A 134 7.20 24.21 -6.10
N SER A 135 6.71 24.64 -4.93
CA SER A 135 6.97 25.96 -4.37
C SER A 135 8.45 26.24 -4.12
N ASN A 136 9.21 25.23 -3.70
CA ASN A 136 10.66 25.36 -3.48
C ASN A 136 11.43 25.41 -4.80
N VAL A 137 11.05 24.60 -5.78
CA VAL A 137 11.66 24.59 -7.11
C VAL A 137 11.35 25.88 -7.86
N LYS A 138 10.12 26.41 -7.76
CA LYS A 138 9.71 27.69 -8.37
C LYS A 138 10.65 28.85 -8.01
N LYS A 139 11.24 28.85 -6.80
CA LYS A 139 12.18 29.89 -6.35
C LYS A 139 13.56 29.79 -7.00
N LEU A 140 13.93 28.62 -7.50
CA LEU A 140 15.28 28.29 -7.99
C LEU A 140 15.32 28.03 -9.50
N ILE A 141 14.15 27.84 -10.13
CA ILE A 141 14.04 27.44 -11.53
C ILE A 141 14.37 28.58 -12.49
N LYS A 142 14.99 28.24 -13.62
CA LYS A 142 15.25 29.17 -14.71
C LYS A 142 13.94 29.48 -15.47
N PRO A 143 13.79 30.69 -16.04
CA PRO A 143 12.56 31.09 -16.75
C PRO A 143 12.20 30.14 -17.90
N ASP A 144 13.21 29.54 -18.55
CA ASP A 144 13.04 28.59 -19.66
C ASP A 144 12.32 27.28 -19.25
N ASN A 145 12.44 26.86 -17.99
CA ASN A 145 11.79 25.65 -17.46
C ASN A 145 10.51 25.95 -16.66
N MET A 146 10.16 27.23 -16.46
CA MET A 146 9.04 27.64 -15.61
C MET A 146 7.69 27.16 -16.16
N ALA A 147 7.48 27.25 -17.47
CA ALA A 147 6.24 26.77 -18.12
C ALA A 147 6.00 25.26 -17.89
N ARG A 148 7.07 24.45 -17.89
CA ARG A 148 6.95 23.01 -17.60
C ARG A 148 6.58 22.74 -16.14
N LEU A 149 7.08 23.56 -15.22
CA LEU A 149 6.76 23.44 -13.81
C LEU A 149 5.31 23.83 -13.52
N GLU A 150 4.80 24.87 -14.18
CA GLU A 150 3.39 25.27 -14.09
C GLU A 150 2.43 24.21 -14.68
N GLU A 151 2.82 23.58 -15.80
CA GLU A 151 2.08 22.44 -16.34
C GLU A 151 2.07 21.26 -15.35
N PHE A 152 3.20 20.95 -14.73
CA PHE A 152 3.29 19.91 -13.70
C PHE A 152 2.41 20.21 -12.49
N GLU A 153 2.44 21.44 -11.98
CA GLU A 153 1.59 21.89 -10.88
C GLU A 153 0.11 21.75 -11.21
N THR A 154 -0.28 22.18 -12.41
CA THR A 154 -1.66 22.05 -12.88
C THR A 154 -2.10 20.60 -12.91
N LYS A 155 -1.25 19.69 -13.43
CA LYS A 155 -1.53 18.26 -13.44
C LYS A 155 -1.66 17.68 -12.04
N VAL A 156 -0.72 17.99 -11.14
CA VAL A 156 -0.75 17.52 -9.74
C VAL A 156 -2.06 17.94 -9.06
N LYS A 157 -2.49 19.20 -9.27
CA LYS A 157 -3.76 19.71 -8.75
C LYS A 157 -4.97 18.99 -9.36
N GLU A 158 -4.98 18.78 -10.67
CA GLU A 158 -6.07 18.07 -11.35
C GLU A 158 -6.21 16.62 -10.85
N PHE A 159 -5.09 15.90 -10.66
CA PHE A 159 -5.11 14.54 -10.10
C PHE A 159 -5.57 14.52 -8.64
N HIS A 160 -5.18 15.52 -7.84
CA HIS A 160 -5.68 15.66 -6.48
C HIS A 160 -7.20 15.88 -6.46
N GLU A 161 -7.72 16.84 -7.24
CA GLU A 161 -9.16 17.13 -7.30
C GLU A 161 -9.98 15.93 -7.79
N LYS A 162 -9.52 15.25 -8.84
CA LYS A 162 -10.14 14.01 -9.35
C LYS A 162 -10.12 12.90 -8.31
N GLY A 163 -8.96 12.63 -7.70
CA GLY A 163 -8.80 11.59 -6.69
C GLY A 163 -9.67 11.81 -5.45
N VAL A 164 -9.78 13.06 -4.98
CA VAL A 164 -10.65 13.43 -3.85
C VAL A 164 -12.13 13.28 -4.21
N ALA A 165 -12.53 13.67 -5.42
CA ALA A 165 -13.90 13.52 -5.89
C ALA A 165 -14.34 12.05 -6.00
N ASP A 166 -13.45 11.19 -6.52
CA ASP A 166 -13.67 9.76 -6.67
C ASP A 166 -13.77 9.06 -5.30
N GLU A 167 -12.83 9.32 -4.38
CA GLU A 167 -12.90 8.83 -2.99
C GLU A 167 -14.19 9.25 -2.30
N ALA A 168 -14.61 10.51 -2.46
CA ALA A 168 -15.86 11.00 -1.89
C ALA A 168 -17.09 10.30 -2.52
N ALA A 169 -17.05 9.98 -3.82
CA ALA A 169 -18.12 9.25 -4.49
C ALA A 169 -18.22 7.80 -3.99
N VAL A 170 -17.08 7.12 -3.82
CA VAL A 170 -17.00 5.76 -3.26
C VAL A 170 -17.58 5.73 -1.85
N ARG A 171 -17.16 6.65 -0.97
CA ARG A 171 -17.69 6.74 0.40
C ARG A 171 -19.20 6.99 0.42
N ARG A 172 -19.72 7.88 -0.43
CA ARG A 172 -21.16 8.13 -0.54
C ARG A 172 -21.92 6.89 -1.00
N ALA A 173 -21.40 6.17 -1.99
CA ALA A 173 -22.00 4.93 -2.48
C ALA A 173 -22.02 3.83 -1.41
N GLU A 174 -20.95 3.68 -0.62
CA GLU A 174 -20.90 2.73 0.48
C GLU A 174 -21.91 3.03 1.59
N ILE A 175 -22.06 4.31 1.97
CA ILE A 175 -23.05 4.75 2.97
C ILE A 175 -24.46 4.49 2.44
N ALA A 176 -24.73 4.80 1.17
CA ALA A 176 -26.02 4.52 0.53
C ALA A 176 -26.31 3.01 0.47
N ALA A 177 -25.32 2.18 0.18
CA ALA A 177 -25.47 0.73 0.16
C ALA A 177 -25.74 0.14 1.56
N LYS A 178 -25.00 0.61 2.59
CA LYS A 178 -25.20 0.19 3.99
C LYS A 178 -26.58 0.59 4.50
N THR A 179 -27.03 1.82 4.22
CA THR A 179 -28.37 2.30 4.62
C THR A 179 -29.50 1.59 3.87
N ALA A 180 -29.33 1.27 2.58
CA ALA A 180 -30.29 0.47 1.81
C ALA A 180 -30.43 -0.96 2.35
N LYS A 181 -29.32 -1.62 2.71
CA LYS A 181 -29.32 -2.95 3.35
C LYS A 181 -30.03 -2.93 4.71
N GLN A 182 -29.84 -1.88 5.53
CA GLN A 182 -30.55 -1.73 6.80
C GLN A 182 -32.06 -1.50 6.62
N ARG A 183 -32.47 -0.66 5.65
CA ARG A 183 -33.90 -0.43 5.33
C ARG A 183 -34.60 -1.69 4.81
N SER A 184 -33.92 -2.49 3.99
CA SER A 184 -34.41 -3.79 3.51
C SER A 184 -34.67 -4.78 4.67
N ARG A 185 -33.75 -4.86 5.64
CA ARG A 185 -33.92 -5.72 6.84
C ARG A 185 -35.07 -5.27 7.74
N HIS A 186 -35.27 -3.95 7.91
CA HIS A 186 -36.36 -3.41 8.72
C HIS A 186 -37.75 -3.65 8.10
N ASN A 187 -37.88 -3.52 6.77
CA ASN A 187 -39.14 -3.81 6.08
C ASN A 187 -39.52 -5.29 6.09
N ARG A 188 -38.54 -6.21 6.10
CA ARG A 188 -38.79 -7.66 6.17
C ARG A 188 -39.22 -8.12 7.57
N ALA A 189 -38.79 -7.44 8.63
CA ALA A 189 -39.22 -7.71 10.01
C ALA A 189 -40.63 -7.17 10.31
N SER A 190 -41.03 -6.06 9.68
CA SER A 190 -42.35 -5.45 9.88
C SER A 190 -43.49 -6.26 9.22
N HIS A 191 -43.22 -6.98 8.13
CA HIS A 191 -44.23 -7.75 7.40
C HIS A 191 -44.64 -9.08 8.07
N ASN A 192 -44.06 -9.46 9.22
CA ASN A 192 -44.35 -10.72 9.91
C ASN A 192 -45.28 -10.59 11.13
N SER A 193 -45.95 -9.44 11.31
CA SER A 193 -46.80 -9.17 12.48
C SER A 193 -48.31 -9.04 12.20
N ASN A 194 -48.79 -9.25 10.97
CA ASN A 194 -50.22 -9.28 10.67
C ASN A 194 -50.62 -10.56 9.92
N VAL A 195 -50.61 -11.69 10.63
CA VAL A 195 -51.43 -12.87 10.29
C VAL A 195 -52.42 -13.08 11.44
N THR A 196 -53.54 -12.36 11.40
CA THR A 196 -54.75 -12.75 12.11
C THR A 196 -55.28 -14.03 11.49
N VAL A 197 -55.09 -15.14 12.22
CA VAL A 197 -55.69 -16.43 11.93
C VAL A 197 -57.20 -16.31 12.13
N ASN A 198 -57.97 -16.39 11.05
CA ASN A 198 -59.36 -16.78 11.11
C ASN A 198 -59.56 -17.93 10.13
N ASN A 199 -59.62 -19.14 10.68
CA ASN A 199 -60.00 -20.34 9.97
C ASN A 199 -61.49 -20.23 9.62
N ASN A 200 -61.81 -20.31 8.34
CA ASN A 200 -62.96 -21.06 7.88
C ASN A 200 -62.76 -21.48 6.41
N GLU A 201 -63.22 -22.70 6.18
CA GLU A 201 -62.86 -23.61 5.11
C GLU A 201 -63.57 -23.30 3.78
N VAL A 202 -63.19 -24.09 2.77
CA VAL A 202 -63.97 -24.53 1.60
C VAL A 202 -63.71 -23.83 0.24
N THR A 203 -62.96 -24.58 -0.59
CA THR A 203 -63.05 -24.75 -2.06
C THR A 203 -62.85 -23.56 -3.02
N ARG A 204 -61.93 -23.73 -3.99
CA ARG A 204 -62.28 -24.12 -5.39
C ARG A 204 -61.05 -24.36 -6.29
N LYS A 205 -60.98 -25.60 -6.79
CA LYS A 205 -60.64 -26.11 -8.13
C LYS A 205 -59.85 -25.27 -9.15
N ASN A 206 -58.89 -25.98 -9.77
CA ASN A 206 -58.38 -25.94 -11.15
C ASN A 206 -57.42 -24.77 -11.47
N LEU A 207 -56.32 -24.91 -12.21
CA LEU A 207 -56.07 -25.75 -13.38
C LEU A 207 -54.54 -25.87 -13.60
N ARG A 208 -54.04 -27.09 -13.87
CA ARG A 208 -52.71 -27.31 -14.44
C ARG A 208 -52.67 -26.71 -15.86
N ARG A 209 -51.75 -25.78 -16.12
CA ARG A 209 -51.13 -25.61 -17.46
C ARG A 209 -49.61 -25.63 -17.30
N THR A 210 -49.03 -26.78 -17.59
CA THR A 210 -47.61 -26.94 -17.92
C THR A 210 -47.35 -26.31 -19.28
N ALA A 211 -46.51 -25.29 -19.31
CA ALA A 211 -45.81 -24.85 -20.52
C ALA A 211 -44.31 -24.91 -20.23
N THR A 212 -43.68 -25.82 -20.96
CA THR A 212 -42.26 -26.01 -21.19
C THR A 212 -41.50 -24.72 -21.49
N THR A 213 -40.40 -24.49 -20.75
CA THR A 213 -39.00 -24.37 -21.23
C THR A 213 -38.20 -23.21 -20.63
N ARG A 214 -36.93 -23.56 -20.38
CA ARG A 214 -35.70 -22.78 -20.52
C ARG A 214 -35.08 -22.23 -19.23
N ALA A 215 -34.00 -22.94 -18.88
CA ALA A 215 -32.80 -22.58 -18.12
C ALA A 215 -32.67 -21.10 -17.67
N THR A 216 -32.15 -20.90 -16.45
CA THR A 216 -30.84 -20.24 -16.22
C THR A 216 -30.38 -20.50 -14.78
N ILE A 217 -29.08 -20.73 -14.69
CA ILE A 217 -28.18 -20.83 -13.54
C ILE A 217 -28.41 -19.72 -12.50
N GLN A 218 -28.34 -20.03 -11.20
CA GLN A 218 -27.88 -19.06 -10.21
C GLN A 218 -27.25 -19.74 -8.99
N ALA A 219 -26.18 -19.09 -8.55
CA ALA A 219 -25.14 -19.55 -7.65
C ALA A 219 -25.59 -19.69 -6.20
N SER A 220 -24.96 -20.63 -5.53
CA SER A 220 -24.97 -20.83 -4.09
C SER A 220 -24.03 -19.81 -3.44
N ASP A 221 -24.59 -18.83 -2.73
CA ASP A 221 -23.88 -18.06 -1.70
C ASP A 221 -24.14 -18.75 -0.36
N GLU A 222 -23.11 -19.40 0.19
CA GLU A 222 -23.05 -19.82 1.59
C GLU A 222 -22.11 -18.86 2.33
N ASP A 223 -22.68 -17.93 3.08
CA ASP A 223 -21.97 -17.17 4.12
C ASP A 223 -22.44 -17.69 5.49
N GLU A 224 -21.56 -18.40 6.20
CA GLU A 224 -21.66 -18.60 7.65
C GLU A 224 -20.55 -17.81 8.35
N GLU A 225 -20.94 -16.85 9.19
CA GLU A 225 -20.19 -16.42 10.37
C GLU A 225 -21.17 -16.48 11.55
N ASN A 226 -20.85 -17.17 12.65
CA ASN A 226 -20.07 -16.55 13.71
C ASN A 226 -19.94 -17.41 15.00
N ASP A 227 -18.73 -17.40 15.57
CA ASP A 227 -18.32 -17.35 16.98
C ASP A 227 -18.70 -18.41 18.06
N ASN A 228 -17.61 -18.96 18.65
CA ASN A 228 -17.20 -18.91 20.08
C ASN A 228 -17.03 -20.20 20.91
N GLU A 229 -15.87 -20.20 21.59
CA GLU A 229 -15.45 -20.83 22.86
C GLU A 229 -14.95 -22.29 22.98
N ILE A 230 -13.61 -22.39 23.09
CA ILE A 230 -12.78 -23.01 24.15
C ILE A 230 -13.20 -24.38 24.73
N GLY A 231 -12.34 -25.39 24.54
CA GLY A 231 -12.10 -26.40 25.58
C GLY A 231 -11.65 -27.80 25.14
N LYS A 232 -10.33 -28.05 25.29
CA LYS A 232 -9.72 -29.30 25.81
C LYS A 232 -9.71 -30.60 24.96
N ILE A 233 -8.46 -31.07 24.76
CA ILE A 233 -7.95 -32.46 24.89
C ILE A 233 -7.90 -33.34 23.60
N LEU A 234 -6.66 -33.56 23.14
CA LEU A 234 -6.10 -34.67 22.33
C LEU A 234 -6.25 -36.05 23.01
N PRO A 235 -5.92 -37.24 22.42
CA PRO A 235 -5.42 -37.56 21.06
C PRO A 235 -5.96 -38.90 20.43
N VAL A 236 -5.37 -39.28 19.28
CA VAL A 236 -5.18 -40.64 18.71
C VAL A 236 -6.38 -41.32 18.02
N ARG A 237 -6.23 -41.65 16.71
CA ARG A 237 -5.93 -43.02 16.25
C ARG A 237 -5.72 -43.16 14.73
N GLU A 238 -4.63 -43.82 14.40
CA GLU A 238 -4.12 -44.26 13.10
C GLU A 238 -5.12 -45.13 12.31
N LYS A 239 -5.05 -45.04 10.97
CA LYS A 239 -5.07 -46.24 10.10
C LYS A 239 -4.08 -46.09 8.94
N ASN A 240 -3.14 -47.03 8.94
CA ASN A 240 -2.18 -47.34 7.89
C ASN A 240 -2.86 -47.70 6.56
N THR A 241 -2.29 -47.22 5.44
CA THR A 241 -2.05 -48.07 4.26
C THR A 241 -0.70 -47.71 3.62
N ARG A 242 0.09 -48.75 3.39
CA ARG A 242 1.50 -48.79 3.02
C ARG A 242 1.64 -48.96 1.49
N THR A 243 2.84 -48.62 0.99
CA THR A 243 3.44 -48.98 -0.33
C THR A 243 3.14 -48.02 -1.50
N THR A 244 4.07 -47.60 -2.38
CA THR A 244 5.46 -48.00 -2.68
C THR A 244 6.38 -46.81 -3.00
N ARG A 245 7.66 -47.00 -2.73
CA ARG A 245 8.81 -46.10 -2.88
C ARG A 245 9.50 -46.33 -4.23
N ALA A 246 9.95 -45.29 -4.92
CA ALA A 246 11.14 -45.36 -5.77
C ALA A 246 11.87 -44.01 -5.74
N ARG A 247 13.09 -44.05 -5.21
CA ARG A 247 14.06 -42.98 -5.05
C ARG A 247 15.33 -43.54 -5.67
N THR A 248 15.97 -42.80 -6.57
CA THR A 248 17.35 -43.13 -6.96
C THR A 248 18.20 -41.86 -6.97
N ARG A 249 19.32 -41.96 -6.26
CA ARG A 249 20.37 -40.96 -6.03
C ARG A 249 21.55 -41.29 -6.97
N ILE A 250 22.13 -40.25 -7.55
CA ILE A 250 23.58 -39.90 -7.66
C ILE A 250 24.60 -41.04 -7.82
N VAL A 251 25.50 -40.95 -8.84
CA VAL A 251 26.96 -41.18 -8.71
C VAL A 251 27.75 -40.30 -9.73
N PHE A 252 28.89 -39.79 -9.25
CA PHE A 252 30.04 -39.10 -9.86
C PHE A 252 30.74 -39.82 -11.03
N SER A 253 31.51 -39.09 -11.85
CA SER A 253 32.87 -39.49 -12.29
C SER A 253 33.70 -38.28 -12.77
N SER A 254 35.01 -38.40 -12.56
CA SER A 254 36.14 -37.47 -12.76
C SER A 254 36.81 -37.62 -14.14
N ASP A 255 37.81 -36.74 -14.39
CA ASP A 255 38.98 -36.78 -15.31
C ASP A 255 38.97 -35.62 -16.35
N ASP A 256 39.82 -34.60 -16.18
CA ASP A 256 41.27 -34.46 -16.50
C ASP A 256 41.46 -33.91 -17.93
N GLU A 257 42.05 -32.71 -18.06
CA GLU A 257 43.27 -32.44 -18.84
C GLU A 257 43.64 -30.95 -18.90
N ASP A 258 44.96 -30.75 -18.96
CA ASP A 258 45.75 -29.53 -18.98
C ASP A 258 45.50 -28.58 -20.19
N ASN A 259 45.98 -27.34 -20.04
CA ASN A 259 47.02 -26.72 -20.88
C ASN A 259 46.71 -25.27 -21.36
N GLU A 260 47.73 -24.43 -21.18
CA GLU A 260 48.00 -23.06 -21.68
C GLU A 260 47.18 -21.84 -21.19
#